data_AF-A0A534ND50-F1
#
_entry.id   AF-A0A534ND50-F1
#
_cell.length_a   1.000
_cell.length_b   1.000
_cell.length_c   1.000
_cell.angle_alpha   90.00
_cell.angle_beta   90.00
_cell.angle_gamma   90.00
#
_symmetry.space_group_name_H-M   'P 1'
#
loop_
_entity.id
_entity.type
_entity.pdbx_description
1 polymer ?
#
loop_
_entity_poly.entity_id
_entity_poly.type
_entity_poly.pdbx_seq_one_letter_code
_entity_poly.pdbx_strand_id
1 'polypeptide(L)'
;MKERSGVAVSHNSDKPIQISKGEAESLTYWRHEILARLSVIALGSSMLRETLGETLSDRQLVLLATIEHSTDDLSKLIKELLDFRTARESATPAT
;
A
#
# COMPACT_ATOMS: atom_id res chain seq x y z
N MET A 1 -41.25 4.62 -28.74
CA MET A 1 -40.07 5.48 -28.94
C MET A 1 -39.26 5.45 -27.65
N LYS A 2 -37.93 5.32 -27.76
CA LYS A 2 -36.97 5.17 -26.66
C LYS A 2 -36.83 6.49 -25.90
N GLU A 3 -36.86 6.45 -24.58
CA GLU A 3 -36.08 7.37 -23.74
C GLU A 3 -35.35 6.56 -22.67
N ARG A 4 -34.02 6.69 -22.66
CA ARG A 4 -33.11 6.06 -21.70
C ARG A 4 -33.14 6.92 -20.42
N SER A 5 -33.78 6.43 -19.37
CA SER A 5 -33.67 7.06 -18.05
C SER A 5 -32.39 6.57 -17.39
N GLY A 6 -31.46 7.50 -17.15
CA GLY A 6 -30.16 7.23 -16.54
C GLY A 6 -30.33 6.69 -15.13
N VAL A 7 -29.65 5.59 -14.84
CA VAL A 7 -29.49 5.11 -13.46
C VAL A 7 -28.50 6.05 -12.77
N ALA A 8 -29.01 6.92 -11.91
CA ALA A 8 -28.19 7.71 -11.00
C ALA A 8 -27.57 6.75 -9.97
N VAL A 9 -26.30 6.41 -10.17
CA VAL A 9 -25.49 5.71 -9.15
C VAL A 9 -25.09 6.74 -8.11
N SER A 10 -25.84 6.78 -7.00
CA SER A 10 -25.44 7.55 -5.82
C SER A 10 -24.28 6.83 -5.13
N HIS A 11 -23.05 7.34 -5.33
CA HIS A 11 -21.89 6.96 -4.54
C HIS A 11 -22.03 7.55 -3.13
N ASN A 12 -22.66 6.78 -2.24
CA ASN A 12 -22.78 7.13 -0.84
C ASN A 12 -21.41 6.90 -0.15
N SER A 13 -20.54 7.91 -0.23
CA SER A 13 -19.13 7.84 0.19
C SER A 13 -18.89 8.22 1.66
N ASP A 14 -19.96 8.50 2.41
CA ASP A 14 -19.87 9.16 3.73
C ASP A 14 -20.01 8.25 4.94
N LYS A 15 -20.12 6.93 4.78
CA LYS A 15 -20.15 6.03 5.94
C LYS A 15 -18.73 5.66 6.38
N PRO A 16 -18.33 5.94 7.63
CA PRO A 16 -17.11 5.35 8.18
C PRO A 16 -17.28 3.83 8.12
N ILE A 17 -16.29 3.16 7.51
CA ILE A 17 -16.22 1.70 7.51
C ILE A 17 -16.05 1.31 8.99
N GLN A 18 -17.08 0.77 9.62
CA GLN A 18 -16.97 0.23 10.97
C GLN A 18 -16.31 -1.13 10.87
N ILE A 19 -15.20 -1.29 11.59
CA ILE A 19 -14.37 -2.49 11.54
C ILE A 19 -14.32 -3.04 12.96
N SER A 20 -14.63 -4.32 13.13
CA SER A 20 -14.61 -4.98 14.42
C SER A 20 -13.19 -5.02 15.01
N LYS A 21 -13.08 -5.17 16.33
CA LYS A 21 -11.79 -5.24 17.03
C LYS A 21 -10.83 -6.30 16.42
N GLY A 22 -11.36 -7.44 15.99
CA GLY A 22 -10.58 -8.48 15.33
C GLY A 22 -10.04 -8.08 13.94
N GLU A 23 -10.74 -7.20 13.23
CA GLU A 23 -10.30 -6.69 11.93
C GLU A 23 -9.28 -5.52 12.06
N ALA A 24 -9.31 -4.76 13.16
CA ALA A 24 -8.27 -3.76 13.47
C ALA A 24 -6.93 -4.43 13.85
N GLU A 25 -7.00 -5.50 14.65
CA GLU A 25 -5.83 -6.35 14.97
C GLU A 25 -5.27 -7.03 13.70
N SER A 26 -6.17 -7.51 12.83
CA SER A 26 -5.79 -8.09 11.53
C SER A 26 -5.11 -7.05 10.61
N LEU A 27 -5.59 -5.81 10.58
CA LEU A 27 -4.96 -4.78 9.76
C LEU A 27 -3.56 -4.41 10.27
N THR A 28 -3.40 -4.31 11.59
CA THR A 28 -2.09 -4.05 12.22
C THR A 28 -1.12 -5.18 11.90
N TYR A 29 -1.58 -6.43 11.96
CA TYR A 29 -0.79 -7.58 11.53
C TYR A 29 -0.36 -7.45 10.06
N TRP A 30 -1.30 -7.21 9.13
CA TRP A 30 -0.99 -7.08 7.71
C TRP A 30 -0.06 -5.90 7.41
N ARG A 31 -0.18 -4.79 8.14
CA ARG A 31 0.76 -3.66 8.06
C ARG A 31 2.18 -4.11 8.31
N HIS A 32 2.41 -4.76 9.45
CA HIS A 32 3.75 -5.19 9.84
C HIS A 32 4.30 -6.25 8.89
N GLU A 33 3.47 -7.23 8.52
CA GLU A 33 3.88 -8.31 7.63
C GLU A 33 4.27 -7.80 6.24
N ILE A 34 3.48 -6.91 5.64
CA ILE A 34 3.79 -6.39 4.30
C ILE A 34 5.04 -5.49 4.34
N LEU A 35 5.15 -4.60 5.34
CA LEU A 35 6.33 -3.73 5.46
C LEU A 35 7.61 -4.53 5.71
N ALA A 36 7.55 -5.61 6.49
CA ALA A 36 8.68 -6.50 6.69
C ALA A 36 9.11 -7.16 5.37
N ARG A 37 8.15 -7.69 4.60
CA ARG A 37 8.44 -8.30 3.28
C ARG A 37 9.04 -7.31 2.29
N LEU A 38 8.51 -6.10 2.22
CA LEU A 38 9.05 -5.04 1.37
C LEU A 38 10.48 -4.66 1.80
N SER A 39 10.75 -4.60 3.11
CA SER A 39 12.09 -4.32 3.63
C SER A 39 13.12 -5.39 3.20
N VAL A 40 12.71 -6.66 3.20
CA VAL A 40 13.57 -7.76 2.71
C VAL A 40 13.86 -7.63 1.21
N ILE A 41 12.87 -7.25 0.40
CA ILE A 41 13.05 -7.04 -1.05
C ILE A 41 14.00 -5.87 -1.31
N ALA A 42 13.82 -4.74 -0.62
CA ALA A 42 14.69 -3.58 -0.76
C ALA A 42 16.14 -3.92 -0.37
N LEU A 43 16.34 -4.59 0.78
CA LEU A 43 17.65 -5.00 1.24
C LEU A 43 18.31 -5.99 0.26
N GLY A 44 17.56 -7.00 -0.19
CA GLY A 44 18.05 -7.99 -1.14
C GLY A 44 18.47 -7.37 -2.47
N SER A 45 17.71 -6.41 -2.99
CA SER A 45 18.09 -5.67 -4.21
C SER A 45 19.38 -4.87 -4.01
N SER A 46 19.50 -4.13 -2.90
CA SER A 46 20.71 -3.36 -2.61
C SER A 46 21.94 -4.27 -2.50
N MET A 47 21.81 -5.39 -1.78
CA MET A 47 22.88 -6.38 -1.64
C MET A 47 23.30 -6.98 -2.98
N LEU A 48 22.35 -7.30 -3.87
CA LEU A 48 22.65 -7.80 -5.20
C LEU A 48 23.39 -6.76 -6.03
N ARG A 49 22.99 -5.49 -5.96
CA ARG A 49 23.68 -4.39 -6.67
C ARG A 49 25.10 -4.19 -6.12
N GLU A 50 25.28 -4.23 -4.81
CA GLU A 50 26.59 -4.06 -4.17
C GLU A 50 27.53 -5.24 -4.44
N THR A 51 27.02 -6.47 -4.43
CA THR A 51 27.84 -7.68 -4.58
C THR A 51 28.16 -8.00 -6.04
N LEU A 52 27.19 -7.77 -6.93
CA LEU A 52 27.27 -8.19 -8.33
C LEU A 52 27.36 -7.01 -9.30
N GLY A 53 27.37 -5.76 -8.83
CA GLY A 53 27.20 -4.57 -9.66
C GLY A 53 28.05 -4.51 -10.93
N GLU A 54 29.33 -4.90 -10.83
CA GLU A 54 30.26 -4.93 -11.97
C GLU A 54 30.02 -6.08 -12.95
N THR A 55 29.31 -7.12 -12.51
CA THR A 55 28.97 -8.31 -13.31
C THR A 55 27.57 -8.25 -13.93
N LEU A 56 26.73 -7.32 -13.46
CA LEU A 56 25.39 -7.12 -13.96
C LEU A 56 25.43 -6.29 -15.25
N SER A 57 24.59 -6.67 -16.21
CA SER A 57 24.32 -5.82 -17.37
C SER A 57 23.58 -4.55 -16.96
N ASP A 58 23.71 -3.49 -17.76
CA ASP A 58 22.97 -2.22 -17.56
C ASP A 58 21.46 -2.45 -17.38
N ARG A 59 20.88 -3.39 -18.13
CA ARG A 59 19.46 -3.73 -18.03
C ARG A 59 19.11 -4.34 -16.67
N GLN A 60 20.00 -5.17 -16.10
CA GLN A 60 19.81 -5.74 -14.77
C GLN A 60 19.97 -4.68 -13.68
N LEU A 61 20.91 -3.76 -13.83
CA LEU A 61 21.08 -2.62 -12.92
C LEU A 61 19.84 -1.71 -12.90
N VAL A 62 19.28 -1.40 -14.08
CA VAL A 62 18.03 -0.64 -14.20
C VAL A 62 16.86 -1.40 -13.56
N LEU A 63 16.78 -2.71 -13.74
CA LEU A 63 15.75 -3.54 -13.11
C LEU A 63 15.84 -3.50 -11.57
N LEU A 64 17.04 -3.67 -11.00
CA LEU A 64 17.25 -3.58 -9.55
C LEU A 64 16.88 -2.19 -9.01
N ALA A 65 17.31 -1.12 -9.68
CA ALA A 65 16.92 0.24 -9.32
C ALA A 65 15.40 0.44 -9.37
N THR A 66 14.73 -0.15 -10.36
CA THR A 66 13.25 -0.09 -10.48
C THR A 66 12.57 -0.86 -9.35
N ILE A 67 13.11 -2.02 -8.95
CA ILE A 67 12.61 -2.81 -7.82
C ILE A 67 12.75 -2.02 -6.51
N GLU A 68 13.92 -1.42 -6.26
CA GLU A 68 14.16 -0.57 -5.09
C GLU A 68 13.15 0.58 -5.01
N HIS A 69 13.00 1.33 -6.11
CA HIS A 69 12.09 2.47 -6.15
C HIS A 69 10.62 2.06 -5.96
N SER A 70 10.17 1.01 -6.66
CA SER A 70 8.79 0.52 -6.53
C SER A 70 8.50 0.00 -5.13
N THR A 71 9.48 -0.62 -4.47
CA THR A 71 9.35 -1.14 -3.10
C THR A 71 9.24 -0.01 -2.08
N ASP A 72 10.00 1.07 -2.26
CA ASP A 72 9.90 2.28 -1.43
C ASP A 72 8.55 2.97 -1.61
N ASP A 73 8.09 3.13 -2.84
CA ASP A 73 6.78 3.75 -3.13
C ASP A 73 5.61 2.91 -2.59
N LEU A 74 5.66 1.59 -2.74
CA LEU A 74 4.67 0.70 -2.11
C LEU A 74 4.68 0.82 -0.58
N SER A 75 5.86 0.95 0.01
CA SER A 75 5.99 1.12 1.47
C SER A 75 5.36 2.44 1.94
N LYS A 76 5.50 3.53 1.17
CA LYS A 76 4.84 4.82 1.44
C LYS A 76 3.32 4.71 1.29
N LEU A 77 2.84 4.16 0.17
CA LEU A 77 1.41 4.00 -0.10
C LEU A 77 0.71 3.16 0.98
N ILE A 78 1.36 2.09 1.44
CA ILE A 78 0.82 1.25 2.53
C ILE A 78 0.77 2.03 3.84
N LYS A 79 1.81 2.80 4.17
CA LYS A 79 1.78 3.67 5.36
C LYS A 79 0.65 4.68 5.26
N GLU A 80 0.53 5.39 4.14
CA GLU A 80 -0.53 6.39 3.92
C GLU A 80 -1.93 5.77 4.00
N LEU A 81 -2.17 4.63 3.36
CA LEU A 81 -3.47 3.95 3.36
C LEU A 81 -3.90 3.53 4.77
N LEU A 82 -2.93 3.13 5.60
CA LEU A 82 -3.18 2.67 6.97
C LEU A 82 -3.29 3.85 7.94
N ASP A 83 -2.46 4.87 7.77
CA ASP A 83 -2.46 6.08 8.58
C ASP A 83 -3.75 6.91 8.35
N PHE A 84 -4.22 7.00 7.09
CA PHE A 84 -5.51 7.62 6.74
C PHE A 84 -6.69 6.95 7.46
N ARG A 85 -6.63 5.63 7.66
CA ARG A 85 -7.66 4.88 8.37
C ARG A 85 -7.68 5.22 9.86
N THR A 86 -6.53 5.21 10.51
CA THR A 86 -6.41 5.59 11.93
C THR A 86 -6.85 7.03 12.19
N ALA A 87 -6.55 7.96 11.27
CA ALA A 87 -6.98 9.35 11.38
C ALA A 87 -8.51 9.49 11.32
N ARG A 88 -9.20 8.74 10.43
CA ARG A 88 -10.68 8.72 10.37
C ARG A 88 -11.33 8.14 11.64
N GLU A 89 -10.72 7.16 12.29
CA GLU A 89 -11.23 6.59 13.54
C GLU A 89 -11.16 7.60 14.70
N SER A 90 -10.05 8.35 14.82
CA SER A 90 -9.88 9.38 15.86
C SER A 90 -10.80 10.61 15.71
N ALA A 91 -11.38 10.81 14.51
CA ALA A 91 -12.22 11.95 14.18
C ALA A 91 -13.73 11.69 14.35
N THR A 92 -14.15 10.49 14.77
CA THR A 92 -15.58 10.18 14.99
C THR A 92 -15.90 10.29 16.48
N PRO A 93 -16.60 11.34 16.96
CA PRO A 93 -16.96 11.48 18.37
C PRO A 93 -18.02 10.46 18.75
N ALA A 94 -17.85 9.82 19.91
CA ALA A 94 -18.85 8.95 20.52
C ALA A 94 -20.12 9.77 20.83
N THR A 95 -21.22 9.48 20.12
CA THR A 95 -22.58 9.92 20.43
C THR A 95 -23.48 8.73 20.56
#